data_AF-F1AAJ1-F1
#
_entry.id   AF-F1AAJ1-F1
#
_cell.length_a   1.000
_cell.length_b   1.000
_cell.length_c   1.000
_cell.angle_alpha   90.00
_cell.angle_beta   90.00
_cell.angle_gamma   90.00
#
_symmetry.space_group_name_H-M   'P 1'
#
loop_
_entity.id
_entity.type
_entity.pdbx_description
1 polymer ?
#
loop_
_entity_poly.entity_id
_entity_poly.type
_entity_poly.pdbx_seq_one_letter_code
_entity_poly.pdbx_strand_id
1 'polypeptide(L)'
;MHSTLVCCIRRDLKCLLYKTRHDFGLILTADQLYFALLLLRYSTLGWPCKFVALATHDLLDETYFNIYGFLANNHKQFGIYVLIQQMRVPSASKLFPNAAWSERESAEMFGIRYTTAIDSRNLLLPYTMKQHPLKKNIVGGSYFTRDWCTDNELIY
;
A
#
# COMPACT_ATOMS: atom_id res chain seq x y z
N MET A 1 3.91 -9.43 26.79
CA MET A 1 3.80 -10.54 25.80
C MET A 1 3.59 -10.10 24.34
N HIS A 2 3.51 -8.79 24.03
CA HIS A 2 3.57 -8.30 22.64
C HIS A 2 4.99 -8.26 22.03
N SER A 3 6.00 -8.79 22.73
CA SER A 3 7.38 -8.31 22.56
C SER A 3 8.26 -9.08 21.59
N THR A 4 8.04 -10.36 21.28
CA THR A 4 9.06 -11.12 20.52
C THR A 4 9.15 -10.67 19.07
N LEU A 5 8.05 -10.68 18.33
CA LEU A 5 8.03 -10.31 16.91
C LEU A 5 8.43 -8.84 16.69
N VAL A 6 7.87 -7.94 17.51
CA VAL A 6 8.17 -6.50 17.45
C VAL A 6 9.62 -6.22 17.88
N CYS A 7 10.14 -6.89 18.91
CA CYS A 7 11.56 -6.74 19.27
C CYS A 7 12.49 -7.33 18.21
N CYS A 8 12.15 -8.44 17.56
CA CYS A 8 12.95 -9.00 16.46
C CYS A 8 13.01 -8.03 15.29
N ILE A 9 11.86 -7.52 14.85
CA ILE A 9 11.82 -6.52 13.79
C ILE A 9 12.63 -5.26 14.19
N ARG A 10 12.49 -4.79 15.43
CA ARG A 10 13.25 -3.64 15.94
C ARG A 10 14.75 -3.90 16.07
N ARG A 11 15.16 -5.13 16.33
CA ARG A 11 16.58 -5.51 16.44
C ARG A 11 17.23 -5.50 15.06
N ASP A 12 16.54 -6.01 14.05
CA ASP A 12 17.11 -6.27 12.74
C ASP A 12 16.87 -5.12 11.76
N LEU A 13 15.85 -4.28 11.98
CA LEU A 13 15.54 -3.10 11.16
C LEU A 13 15.63 -1.81 11.96
N LYS A 14 16.15 -0.75 11.31
CA LYS A 14 16.07 0.62 11.83
C LYS A 14 14.64 1.13 11.65
N CYS A 15 13.73 0.71 12.53
CA CYS A 15 12.32 1.06 12.48
C CYS A 15 11.90 1.89 13.70
N LEU A 16 10.94 2.81 13.51
CA LEU A 16 10.27 3.46 14.63
C LEU A 16 9.01 2.65 14.99
N LEU A 17 8.84 2.36 16.27
CA LEU A 17 7.63 1.72 16.79
C LEU A 17 6.66 2.80 17.25
N TYR A 18 5.50 2.84 16.62
CA TYR A 18 4.35 3.58 17.10
C TYR A 18 3.44 2.63 17.88
N LYS A 19 2.97 3.04 19.05
CA LYS A 19 2.05 2.25 19.85
C LYS A 19 0.95 3.14 20.40
N THR A 20 -0.29 2.83 20.07
CA THR A 20 -1.48 3.39 20.71
C THR A 20 -1.97 2.44 21.80
N ARG A 21 -3.07 2.83 22.46
CA ARG A 21 -3.71 2.04 23.51
C ARG A 21 -4.20 0.68 22.99
N HIS A 22 -4.57 0.59 21.71
CA HIS A 22 -5.19 -0.59 21.11
C HIS A 22 -4.37 -1.19 19.97
N ASP A 23 -3.59 -0.39 19.26
CA ASP A 23 -2.87 -0.81 18.07
C ASP A 23 -1.37 -0.52 18.18
N PHE A 24 -0.60 -1.19 17.33
CA PHE A 24 0.80 -0.87 17.13
C PHE A 24 1.09 -0.77 15.63
N GLY A 25 2.08 0.07 15.32
CA GLY A 25 2.50 0.38 13.98
C GLY A 25 4.02 0.41 13.88
N LEU A 26 4.57 -0.06 12.77
CA LEU A 26 5.99 0.03 12.47
C LEU A 26 6.18 1.02 11.34
N ILE A 27 6.98 2.06 11.57
CA ILE A 27 7.35 3.02 10.53
C ILE A 27 8.70 2.61 9.95
N LEU A 28 8.71 2.41 8.64
CA LEU A 28 9.83 1.89 7.85
C LEU A 28 10.07 2.77 6.62
N THR A 29 11.28 2.66 6.07
CA THR A 29 11.60 3.17 4.72
C THR A 29 11.27 2.11 3.66
N ALA A 30 11.09 2.55 2.41
CA ALA A 30 10.79 1.65 1.29
C ALA A 30 11.82 0.51 1.11
N ASP A 31 13.10 0.77 1.38
CA ASP A 31 14.18 -0.22 1.25
C ASP A 31 14.05 -1.37 2.26
N GLN A 32 13.51 -1.10 3.44
CA GLN A 32 13.35 -2.09 4.51
C GLN A 32 12.07 -2.90 4.37
N LEU A 33 11.13 -2.46 3.53
CA LEU A 33 9.80 -3.04 3.40
C LEU A 33 9.86 -4.53 3.05
N TYR A 34 10.62 -4.90 2.01
CA TYR A 34 10.65 -6.28 1.55
C TYR A 34 11.17 -7.24 2.63
N PHE A 35 12.21 -6.83 3.36
CA PHE A 35 12.75 -7.62 4.46
C PHE A 35 11.76 -7.73 5.63
N ALA A 36 11.06 -6.63 5.97
CA ALA A 36 10.02 -6.65 7.00
C ALA A 36 8.87 -7.60 6.64
N LEU A 37 8.41 -7.59 5.38
CA LEU A 37 7.38 -8.50 4.90
C LEU A 37 7.85 -9.96 4.92
N LEU A 38 9.11 -10.20 4.56
CA LEU A 38 9.70 -11.54 4.60
C LEU A 38 9.77 -12.07 6.04
N LEU A 39 10.21 -11.23 6.99
CA LEU A 39 10.14 -11.57 8.41
C LEU A 39 8.72 -11.88 8.85
N LEU A 40 7.74 -11.04 8.52
CA LEU A 40 6.34 -11.30 8.89
C LEU A 40 5.78 -12.59 8.30
N ARG A 41 6.20 -12.95 7.09
CA ARG A 41 5.73 -14.15 6.39
C ARG A 41 6.36 -15.43 6.93
N TYR A 42 7.67 -15.40 7.22
CA TYR A 42 8.46 -16.60 7.53
C TYR A 42 8.98 -16.67 8.96
N SER A 43 8.77 -15.66 9.80
CA SER A 43 9.23 -15.71 11.19
C SER A 43 8.56 -16.85 11.95
N THR A 44 9.37 -17.74 12.51
CA THR A 44 8.94 -18.77 13.47
C THR A 44 8.71 -18.20 14.87
N LEU A 45 9.24 -16.99 15.14
CA LEU A 45 9.22 -16.30 16.43
C LEU A 45 7.92 -15.52 16.71
N GLY A 46 7.01 -15.54 15.73
CA GLY A 46 5.80 -14.75 15.71
C GLY A 46 4.58 -15.56 15.33
N TRP A 47 3.42 -14.90 15.30
CA TRP A 47 2.19 -15.55 14.86
C TRP A 47 2.05 -15.33 13.37
N PRO A 48 1.62 -16.33 12.59
CA PRO A 48 1.40 -16.14 11.17
C PRO A 48 0.43 -14.97 10.96
N CYS A 49 0.87 -14.01 10.15
CA CYS A 49 0.14 -12.78 9.87
C CYS A 49 -0.52 -12.89 8.50
N LYS A 50 -1.76 -12.44 8.40
CA LYS A 50 -2.49 -12.31 7.14
C LYS A 50 -2.46 -10.87 6.70
N PHE A 51 -2.18 -10.64 5.43
CA PHE A 51 -2.36 -9.33 4.82
C PHE A 51 -3.86 -9.04 4.70
N VAL A 52 -4.28 -7.85 5.13
CA VAL A 52 -5.68 -7.41 5.15
C VAL A 52 -5.94 -6.42 4.03
N ALA A 53 -5.22 -5.31 4.02
CA ALA A 53 -5.41 -4.22 3.07
C ALA A 53 -4.14 -3.37 2.97
N LEU A 54 -4.04 -2.63 1.87
CA LEU A 54 -3.07 -1.55 1.71
C LEU A 54 -3.83 -0.26 1.44
N ALA A 55 -3.48 0.78 2.17
CA ALA A 55 -3.99 2.12 1.96
C ALA A 55 -2.83 3.08 1.71
N THR A 56 -3.01 4.02 0.80
CA THR A 56 -2.02 5.06 0.50
C THR A 56 -2.56 6.41 0.94
N HIS A 57 -1.69 7.21 1.55
CA HIS A 57 -1.99 8.57 1.97
C HIS A 57 -0.98 9.54 1.37
N ASP A 58 -1.47 10.58 0.69
CA ASP A 58 -0.67 11.65 0.11
C ASP A 58 -0.28 12.68 1.19
N LEU A 59 1.01 12.99 1.32
CA LEU A 59 1.56 13.92 2.30
C LEU A 59 1.91 15.30 1.72
N LEU A 60 1.58 15.54 0.45
CA LEU A 60 2.03 16.68 -0.35
C LEU A 60 3.52 16.56 -0.73
N ASP A 61 3.98 17.39 -1.66
CA ASP A 61 5.37 17.42 -2.17
C ASP A 61 5.87 16.08 -2.75
N GLU A 62 4.98 15.32 -3.40
CA GLU A 62 5.27 13.99 -3.96
C GLU A 62 5.77 12.98 -2.91
N THR A 63 5.40 13.18 -1.65
CA THR A 63 5.64 12.23 -0.56
C THR A 63 4.36 11.49 -0.19
N TYR A 64 4.48 10.19 0.05
CA TYR A 64 3.33 9.31 0.30
C TYR A 64 3.63 8.36 1.47
N PHE A 65 2.59 8.03 2.24
CA PHE A 65 2.61 6.94 3.20
C PHE A 65 1.81 5.77 2.68
N ASN A 66 2.46 4.63 2.50
CA ASN A 66 1.77 3.35 2.29
C ASN A 66 1.60 2.63 3.62
N ILE A 67 0.36 2.31 3.95
CA ILE A 67 -0.05 1.66 5.18
C ILE A 67 -0.49 0.24 4.83
N TYR A 68 0.35 -0.74 5.19
CA TYR A 68 0.05 -2.16 5.02
C TYR A 68 -0.59 -2.68 6.31
N GLY A 69 -1.85 -3.07 6.24
CA GLY A 69 -2.61 -3.64 7.35
C GLY A 69 -2.44 -5.15 7.43
N PHE A 70 -2.14 -5.64 8.63
CA PHE A 70 -2.00 -7.07 8.91
C PHE A 70 -2.89 -7.49 10.08
N LEU A 71 -3.40 -8.72 9.99
CA LEU A 71 -4.11 -9.40 11.05
C LEU A 71 -3.29 -10.61 11.48
N ALA A 72 -2.80 -10.58 12.72
CA ALA A 72 -2.18 -11.75 13.31
C ALA A 72 -3.24 -12.68 13.90
N ASN A 73 -2.92 -13.98 14.00
CA ASN A 73 -3.86 -15.00 14.49
C ASN A 73 -4.36 -14.78 15.93
N ASN A 74 -3.85 -13.79 16.69
CA ASN A 74 -4.40 -13.36 17.99
C ASN A 74 -5.73 -12.63 17.87
N HIS A 75 -6.16 -12.31 16.66
CA HIS A 75 -7.08 -11.22 16.38
C HIS A 75 -6.50 -9.84 16.70
N LYS A 76 -5.16 -9.69 16.76
CA LYS A 76 -4.52 -8.38 16.87
C LYS A 76 -4.19 -7.85 15.49
N GLN A 77 -4.58 -6.60 15.26
CA GLN A 77 -4.28 -5.87 14.04
C GLN A 77 -3.04 -5.00 14.26
N PHE A 78 -2.26 -4.81 13.20
CA PHE A 78 -1.14 -3.88 13.20
C PHE A 78 -0.86 -3.37 11.80
N GLY A 79 -0.25 -2.19 11.74
CA GLY A 79 0.11 -1.52 10.49
C GLY A 79 1.61 -1.45 10.27
N ILE A 80 2.07 -1.65 9.04
CA ILE A 80 3.38 -1.17 8.60
C ILE A 80 3.17 0.09 7.79
N TYR A 81 3.78 1.18 8.24
CA TYR A 81 3.77 2.49 7.61
C TYR A 81 5.08 2.67 6.86
N VAL A 82 5.00 2.88 5.55
CA VAL A 82 6.17 3.03 4.69
C VAL A 82 6.17 4.43 4.12
N LEU A 83 7.22 5.19 4.41
CA LEU A 83 7.44 6.49 3.76
C LEU A 83 8.01 6.28 2.36
N ILE A 84 7.39 6.91 1.37
CA ILE A 84 7.74 6.82 -0.04
C ILE A 84 8.01 8.21 -0.58
N GLN A 85 9.21 8.42 -1.11
CA GLN A 85 9.64 9.70 -1.70
C GLN A 85 9.86 9.66 -3.21
N GLN A 86 10.07 8.47 -3.80
CA GLN A 86 10.44 8.33 -5.23
C GLN A 86 9.36 7.60 -6.05
N MET A 87 8.15 7.47 -5.51
CA MET A 87 7.04 6.73 -6.15
C MET A 87 7.37 5.30 -6.58
N ARG A 88 8.40 4.70 -5.98
CA ARG A 88 8.87 3.35 -6.26
C ARG A 88 8.92 2.56 -4.97
N VAL A 89 8.26 1.40 -4.97
CA VAL A 89 8.12 0.54 -3.80
C VAL A 89 8.22 -0.92 -4.23
N PRO A 90 8.91 -1.80 -3.49
CA PRO A 90 8.85 -3.22 -3.79
C PRO A 90 7.43 -3.78 -3.59
N SER A 91 6.96 -4.56 -4.55
CA SER A 91 5.68 -5.26 -4.46
C SER A 91 5.70 -6.32 -3.35
N ALA A 92 4.66 -6.32 -2.52
CA ALA A 92 4.35 -7.33 -1.52
C ALA A 92 3.63 -8.56 -2.13
N SER A 93 3.13 -8.46 -3.38
CA SER A 93 2.33 -9.50 -4.04
C SER A 93 2.98 -10.89 -4.09
N LYS A 94 4.31 -10.97 -4.19
CA LYS A 94 5.06 -12.24 -4.18
C LYS A 94 4.96 -12.97 -2.82
N LEU A 95 4.89 -12.23 -1.72
CA LEU A 95 4.79 -12.79 -0.36
C LEU A 95 3.33 -12.95 0.07
N PHE A 96 2.49 -12.00 -0.33
CA PHE A 96 1.07 -11.94 -0.03
C PHE A 96 0.28 -11.73 -1.34
N PRO A 97 -0.19 -12.80 -2.00
CA PRO A 97 -0.88 -12.69 -3.31
C PRO A 97 -2.08 -11.73 -3.29
N ASN A 98 -2.78 -11.66 -2.16
CA ASN A 98 -3.92 -10.74 -1.98
C ASN A 98 -3.53 -9.26 -2.08
N ALA A 99 -2.27 -8.90 -1.83
CA ALA A 99 -1.79 -7.52 -1.94
C ALA A 99 -1.80 -6.99 -3.38
N ALA A 100 -1.80 -7.87 -4.39
CA ALA A 100 -1.79 -7.47 -5.80
C ALA A 100 -2.94 -6.52 -6.17
N TRP A 101 -4.14 -6.74 -5.61
CA TRP A 101 -5.31 -5.90 -5.89
C TRP A 101 -5.17 -4.51 -5.27
N SER A 102 -4.79 -4.45 -3.99
CA SER A 102 -4.61 -3.17 -3.29
C SER A 102 -3.41 -2.38 -3.83
N GLU A 103 -2.37 -3.05 -4.31
CA GLU A 103 -1.26 -2.40 -5.02
C GLU A 103 -1.72 -1.78 -6.34
N ARG A 104 -2.56 -2.48 -7.11
CA ARG A 104 -3.11 -1.94 -8.36
C ARG A 104 -4.01 -0.73 -8.11
N GLU A 105 -4.88 -0.81 -7.11
CA GLU A 105 -5.70 0.33 -6.67
C GLU A 105 -4.84 1.54 -6.28
N SER A 106 -3.82 1.31 -5.44
CA SER A 106 -2.91 2.39 -4.99
C SER A 106 -2.09 2.96 -6.15
N ALA A 107 -1.63 2.12 -7.08
CA ALA A 107 -0.89 2.52 -8.27
C ALA A 107 -1.76 3.38 -9.20
N GLU A 108 -3.01 3.02 -9.39
CA GLU A 108 -3.94 3.74 -10.24
C GLU A 108 -4.42 5.05 -9.61
N MET A 109 -4.71 5.05 -8.31
CA MET A 109 -5.24 6.23 -7.61
C MET A 109 -4.19 7.28 -7.29
N PHE A 110 -2.94 6.88 -7.04
CA PHE A 110 -1.86 7.79 -6.65
C PHE A 110 -0.69 7.82 -7.64
N GLY A 111 -0.57 6.87 -8.55
CA GLY A 111 0.56 6.78 -9.50
C GLY A 111 1.80 6.07 -8.97
N ILE A 112 1.68 5.33 -7.86
CA ILE A 112 2.80 4.59 -7.25
C ILE A 112 3.20 3.42 -8.18
N ARG A 113 4.51 3.25 -8.40
CA ARG A 113 5.05 2.13 -9.17
C ARG A 113 5.58 1.04 -8.24
N TYR A 114 4.91 -0.12 -8.28
CA TYR A 114 5.35 -1.30 -7.55
C TYR A 114 6.36 -2.10 -8.39
N THR A 115 7.60 -2.21 -7.92
CA THR A 115 8.63 -2.99 -8.60
C THR A 115 8.37 -4.48 -8.35
N THR A 116 8.53 -5.28 -9.40
CA THR A 116 8.31 -6.75 -9.38
C THR A 116 6.86 -7.22 -9.20
N ALA A 117 5.88 -6.34 -9.36
CA ALA A 117 4.47 -6.73 -9.43
C ALA A 117 4.21 -7.61 -10.68
N ILE A 118 3.36 -8.62 -10.53
CA ILE A 118 3.01 -9.55 -11.61
C ILE A 118 2.10 -8.87 -12.64
N ASP A 119 1.18 -8.02 -12.17
CA ASP A 119 0.22 -7.29 -13.01
C ASP A 119 0.10 -5.84 -12.50
N SER A 120 0.39 -4.88 -13.38
CA SER A 120 0.37 -3.44 -13.10
C SER A 120 -0.73 -2.71 -13.87
N ARG A 121 -1.71 -3.42 -14.42
CA ARG A 121 -2.80 -2.80 -15.19
C ARG A 121 -3.77 -2.05 -14.27
N ASN A 122 -4.38 -1.01 -14.81
CA ASN A 122 -5.49 -0.28 -14.21
C ASN A 122 -6.63 -1.23 -13.80
N LEU A 123 -7.38 -0.88 -12.76
CA LEU A 123 -8.41 -1.73 -12.17
C LEU A 123 -9.77 -1.04 -12.11
N LEU A 124 -9.82 0.21 -11.64
CA LEU A 124 -11.04 0.92 -11.27
C LEU A 124 -11.41 2.03 -12.26
N LEU A 125 -10.43 2.70 -12.86
CA LEU A 125 -10.64 3.83 -13.74
C LEU A 125 -10.78 3.38 -15.21
N PRO A 126 -11.48 4.16 -16.04
CA PRO A 126 -11.48 3.95 -17.49
C PRO A 126 -10.05 3.97 -18.04
N TYR A 127 -9.77 3.11 -19.03
CA TYR A 127 -8.43 3.03 -19.66
C TYR A 127 -7.97 4.34 -20.33
N THR A 128 -8.91 5.22 -20.69
CA THR A 128 -8.62 6.53 -21.27
C THR A 128 -8.17 7.55 -20.24
N MET A 129 -8.38 7.28 -18.94
CA MET A 129 -8.06 8.19 -17.85
C MET A 129 -6.57 8.13 -17.51
N LYS A 130 -5.88 9.26 -17.68
CA LYS A 130 -4.43 9.40 -17.41
C LYS A 130 -4.09 10.04 -16.06
N GLN A 131 -5.11 10.47 -15.31
CA GLN A 131 -4.95 11.20 -14.05
C GLN A 131 -5.14 10.28 -12.83
N HIS A 132 -4.58 10.68 -11.69
CA HIS A 132 -4.56 9.94 -10.43
C HIS A 132 -5.44 10.62 -9.38
N PRO A 133 -6.72 10.24 -9.27
CA PRO A 133 -7.75 11.11 -8.69
C PRO A 133 -7.64 11.38 -7.19
N LEU A 134 -6.91 10.55 -6.44
CA LEU A 134 -6.73 10.74 -5.00
C LEU A 134 -5.50 11.58 -4.65
N LYS A 135 -4.77 12.10 -5.65
CA LYS A 135 -3.70 13.07 -5.41
C LYS A 135 -4.30 14.40 -4.93
N LYS A 136 -3.71 14.95 -3.86
CA LYS A 136 -4.15 16.22 -3.26
C LYS A 136 -3.99 17.43 -4.17
N ASN A 137 -3.15 17.33 -5.19
CA ASN A 137 -2.91 18.40 -6.16
C ASN A 137 -4.02 18.56 -7.22
N ILE A 138 -5.09 17.74 -7.16
CA ILE A 138 -6.20 17.78 -8.12
C ILE A 138 -7.41 18.51 -7.52
N VAL A 139 -8.00 19.40 -8.30
CA VAL A 139 -9.23 20.10 -7.94
C VAL A 139 -10.41 19.14 -8.11
N GLY A 140 -11.18 18.93 -7.04
CA GLY A 140 -12.39 18.12 -7.07
C GLY A 140 -13.37 18.62 -8.12
N GLY A 141 -13.78 17.74 -9.05
CA GLY A 141 -14.68 18.07 -10.16
C GLY A 141 -14.00 18.40 -11.49
N SER A 142 -12.67 18.38 -11.56
CA SER A 142 -11.93 18.51 -12.83
C SER A 142 -11.92 17.24 -13.70
N TYR A 143 -12.54 16.16 -13.21
CA TYR A 143 -12.66 14.91 -13.96
C TYR A 143 -13.71 15.05 -15.05
N PHE A 144 -13.41 14.46 -16.21
CA PHE A 144 -14.26 14.47 -17.41
C PHE A 144 -15.74 14.32 -17.06
N THR A 145 -16.53 15.36 -17.31
CA THR A 145 -17.98 15.23 -17.40
C THR A 145 -18.28 14.57 -18.73
N ARG A 146 -18.69 13.31 -18.71
CA ARG A 146 -19.23 12.68 -19.91
C ARG A 146 -20.65 13.22 -20.09
N ASP A 147 -20.83 14.11 -21.06
CA ASP A 147 -22.16 14.57 -21.43
C ASP A 147 -22.97 13.38 -21.94
N TRP A 148 -24.17 13.20 -21.41
CA TRP A 148 -24.96 11.98 -21.60
C TRP A 148 -25.64 11.90 -22.99
N CYS A 149 -25.19 12.65 -24.01
CA CYS A 149 -25.94 12.70 -25.28
C CYS A 149 -25.17 13.22 -26.51
N THR A 150 -23.96 12.73 -26.82
CA THR A 150 -23.32 13.02 -28.13
C THR A 150 -22.50 11.89 -28.75
N ASP A 151 -22.71 10.62 -28.37
CA ASP A 151 -21.97 9.50 -28.99
C ASP A 151 -22.92 8.52 -29.68
N ASN A 152 -23.40 8.92 -30.87
CA ASN A 152 -23.99 8.00 -31.85
C ASN A 152 -22.94 7.40 -32.80
N GLU A 153 -21.66 7.41 -32.42
CA GLU A 153 -20.57 6.81 -33.22
C GLU A 153 -19.66 5.96 -32.33
N LEU A 154 -20.12 4.75 -32.04
CA LEU A 154 -19.26 3.65 -31.60
C LEU A 154 -18.49 3.13 -32.83
N ILE A 155 -17.24 3.56 -32.99
CA ILE A 155 -16.31 2.93 -33.93
C ILE A 155 -15.73 1.69 -33.22
N TYR A 156 -15.92 0.53 -33.86
CA TYR A 156 -15.42 -0.79 -33.49
C TYR A 156 -13.88 -0.86 -33.41
#